data_AF-A0A8J5JUB2-F1
#
_entry.id   AF-A0A8J5JUB2-F1
#
_cell.length_a   1.000
_cell.length_b   1.000
_cell.length_c   1.000
_cell.angle_alpha   90.00
_cell.angle_beta   90.00
_cell.angle_gamma   90.00
#
_symmetry.space_group_name_H-M   'P 1'
#
loop_
_entity.id
_entity.type
_entity.pdbx_description
1 polymer ?
#
loop_
_entity_poly.entity_id
_entity_poly.type
_entity_poly.pdbx_seq_one_letter_code
_entity_poly.pdbx_strand_id
1 'polypeptide(L)'
;MKRTHDDKASQVCYKDGDKVCLYNPLRKNGQSSKLKSPWEGPNTVVECHSDVTYRIRGRRKAQPKVVHVNHLWQYHGPGQCT
;
A
#
# COMPACT_ATOMS: atom_id res chain seq x y z
N MET A 1 25.98 -8.55 18.49
CA MET A 1 25.38 -8.77 17.15
C MET A 1 23.88 -8.55 17.27
N LYS A 2 23.30 -7.52 16.63
CA LYS A 2 21.86 -7.24 16.74
C LYS A 2 21.11 -7.95 15.60
N ARG A 3 20.21 -8.87 15.93
CA ARG A 3 19.44 -9.72 15.00
C ARG A 3 17.93 -9.55 15.22
N THR A 4 17.40 -8.33 15.15
CA THR A 4 15.97 -8.10 15.45
C THR A 4 15.39 -6.97 14.59
N HIS A 5 15.56 -7.03 13.27
CA HIS A 5 14.95 -6.04 12.37
C HIS A 5 13.73 -6.58 11.61
N ASP A 6 13.57 -7.91 11.51
CA ASP A 6 12.50 -8.53 10.71
C ASP A 6 11.51 -9.38 11.51
N ASP A 7 11.65 -9.52 12.83
CA ASP A 7 10.77 -10.37 13.65
C ASP A 7 9.29 -9.92 13.66
N LYS A 8 9.03 -8.68 13.22
CA LYS A 8 7.69 -8.09 13.10
C LYS A 8 7.19 -7.99 11.67
N ALA A 9 7.91 -8.54 10.69
CA ALA A 9 7.43 -8.63 9.32
C ALA A 9 6.24 -9.59 9.31
N SER A 10 5.04 -9.02 9.45
CA SER A 10 3.81 -9.77 9.25
C SER A 10 3.86 -10.34 7.84
N GLN A 11 3.81 -11.66 7.73
CA GLN A 11 3.77 -12.41 6.47
C GLN A 11 2.40 -12.19 5.81
N VAL A 12 2.08 -10.95 5.48
CA VAL A 12 0.82 -10.59 4.83
C VAL A 12 0.97 -10.94 3.36
N CYS A 13 0.35 -12.05 2.97
CA CYS A 13 0.27 -12.47 1.58
C CYS A 13 -1.02 -11.91 0.97
N TYR A 14 -0.88 -10.98 0.03
CA TYR A 14 -2.01 -10.49 -0.75
C TYR A 14 -2.27 -11.39 -1.96
N LYS A 15 -3.52 -11.53 -2.35
CA LYS A 15 -3.94 -12.22 -3.58
C LYS A 15 -4.23 -11.22 -4.70
N ASP A 16 -4.16 -11.70 -5.93
CA ASP A 16 -4.66 -10.96 -7.08
C ASP A 16 -6.14 -10.61 -6.89
N GLY A 17 -6.49 -9.35 -7.16
CA GLY A 17 -7.84 -8.82 -6.94
C GLY A 17 -8.09 -8.25 -5.55
N ASP A 18 -7.20 -8.45 -4.57
CA ASP A 18 -7.35 -7.85 -3.24
C ASP A 18 -7.27 -6.32 -3.30
N LYS A 19 -8.08 -5.69 -2.45
CA LYS A 19 -8.05 -4.23 -2.27
C LYS A 19 -7.04 -3.87 -1.19
N VAL A 20 -6.16 -2.93 -1.52
CA VAL A 20 -5.08 -2.46 -0.65
C VAL A 20 -4.98 -0.94 -0.69
N CYS A 21 -4.71 -0.34 0.45
CA CYS A 21 -4.38 1.09 0.57
C CYS A 21 -2.88 1.29 0.41
N LEU A 22 -2.47 2.27 -0.39
CA LEU A 22 -1.06 2.61 -0.56
C LEU A 22 -0.64 3.68 0.44
N TYR A 23 0.43 3.47 1.19
CA TYR A 23 1.06 4.51 1.99
C TYR A 23 1.88 5.44 1.08
N ASN A 24 1.41 6.67 0.94
CA ASN A 24 2.05 7.71 0.14
C ASN A 24 2.22 9.01 0.95
N PRO A 25 3.35 9.17 1.66
CA PRO A 25 3.61 10.34 2.50
C PRO A 25 3.93 11.63 1.70
N LEU A 26 3.78 11.61 0.36
CA LEU A 26 4.09 12.75 -0.49
C LEU A 26 3.31 14.00 -0.07
N ARG A 27 4.07 15.06 0.19
CA ARG A 27 3.58 16.40 0.53
C ARG A 27 3.17 17.11 -0.76
N LYS A 28 1.93 17.57 -0.85
CA LYS A 28 1.55 18.55 -1.88
C LYS A 28 1.93 19.94 -1.38
N ASN A 29 2.67 20.70 -2.19
CA ASN A 29 3.04 22.07 -1.86
C ASN A 29 1.78 22.90 -1.59
N GLY A 30 1.79 23.68 -0.50
CA GLY A 30 0.65 24.51 -0.08
C GLY A 30 -0.40 23.81 0.78
N GLN A 31 -0.25 22.52 1.10
CA GLN A 31 -1.15 21.80 2.01
C GLN A 31 -0.40 21.23 3.22
N SER A 32 -1.00 21.37 4.41
CA SER A 32 -0.43 20.79 5.63
C SER A 32 -0.56 19.27 5.62
N SER A 33 0.56 18.58 5.71
CA SER A 33 0.64 17.11 5.83
C SER A 33 -0.05 16.58 7.09
N LYS A 34 -0.34 17.41 8.09
CA LYS A 34 -1.07 17.02 9.30
C LYS A 34 -2.58 16.87 9.08
N LEU A 35 -3.12 17.55 8.08
CA LEU A 35 -4.56 17.56 7.77
C LEU A 35 -4.94 16.55 6.68
N LYS A 36 -3.96 15.90 6.06
CA LYS A 36 -4.17 14.95 4.98
C LYS A 36 -3.70 13.57 5.43
N SER A 37 -4.53 12.58 5.19
CA SER A 37 -4.15 11.20 5.41
C SER A 37 -3.08 10.75 4.40
N PRO A 38 -2.06 10.01 4.86
CA PRO A 38 -0.99 9.51 4.00
C PRO A 38 -1.42 8.28 3.19
N TRP A 39 -2.57 7.69 3.50
CA TRP A 39 -3.11 6.55 2.78
C TRP A 39 -3.81 7.02 1.50
N GLU A 40 -3.47 6.38 0.38
CA GLU A 40 -3.99 6.68 -0.94
C GLU A 40 -4.82 5.51 -1.46
N GLY A 41 -6.14 5.71 -1.42
CA GLY A 41 -7.16 5.03 -2.23
C GLY A 41 -7.27 3.51 -2.06
N PRO A 42 -8.38 2.91 -2.50
CA PRO A 42 -8.43 1.49 -2.74
C PRO A 42 -7.72 1.19 -4.07
N ASN A 43 -6.53 0.61 -4.00
CA ASN A 43 -5.84 0.03 -5.15
C ASN A 43 -6.16 -1.47 -5.19
N THR A 44 -6.07 -2.06 -6.37
CA THR A 44 -6.23 -3.50 -6.55
C THR A 44 -4.87 -4.12 -6.81
N VAL A 45 -4.56 -5.21 -6.12
CA VAL A 45 -3.37 -6.02 -6.42
C VAL A 45 -3.60 -6.72 -7.76
N VAL A 46 -2.69 -6.51 -8.70
CA VAL A 46 -2.74 -7.11 -10.05
C VAL A 46 -1.90 -8.36 -10.10
N GLU A 47 -0.72 -8.31 -9.50
CA GLU A 47 0.29 -9.35 -9.63
C GLU A 47 1.18 -9.35 -8.40
N CYS A 48 1.50 -10.53 -7.89
CA CYS A 48 2.47 -10.72 -6.82
C CYS A 48 3.81 -11.06 -7.47
N HIS A 49 4.79 -10.16 -7.39
CA HIS A 49 6.12 -10.44 -7.94
C HIS A 49 6.96 -11.27 -6.97
N SER A 50 6.81 -11.04 -5.67
CA SER A 50 7.49 -11.76 -4.59
C SER A 50 6.70 -11.58 -3.29
N ASP A 51 7.08 -12.29 -2.24
CA ASP A 51 6.42 -12.20 -0.93
C ASP A 51 6.43 -10.77 -0.33
N VAL A 52 7.42 -9.97 -0.75
CA VAL A 52 7.65 -8.60 -0.26
C VAL A 52 7.24 -7.51 -1.25
N THR A 53 7.03 -7.82 -2.53
CA THR A 53 6.76 -6.83 -3.58
C THR A 53 5.54 -7.20 -4.41
N TYR A 54 4.61 -6.25 -4.47
CA TYR A 54 3.32 -6.41 -5.13
C TYR A 54 3.13 -5.34 -6.18
N ARG A 55 2.52 -5.73 -7.30
CA ARG A 55 2.11 -4.82 -8.35
C ARG A 55 0.66 -4.42 -8.10
N ILE A 56 0.44 -3.15 -7.81
CA ILE A 56 -0.88 -2.58 -7.56
C ILE A 56 -1.32 -1.70 -8.72
N ARG A 57 -2.63 -1.66 -8.96
CA ARG A 57 -3.27 -0.75 -9.90
C ARG A 57 -4.33 0.03 -9.16
N GLY A 58 -4.22 1.36 -9.20
CA GLY A 58 -5.26 2.25 -8.68
C GLY A 58 -6.43 2.36 -9.64
N ARG A 59 -6.62 3.54 -10.22
CA ARG A 59 -7.71 3.80 -11.18
C ARG A 59 -7.53 2.97 -12.46
N ARG A 60 -8.64 2.69 -13.17
CA ARG A 60 -8.67 1.87 -14.41
C ARG A 60 -7.65 2.26 -15.48
N LYS A 61 -7.29 3.55 -15.59
CA LYS A 61 -6.32 4.08 -16.56
C LYS A 61 -4.94 4.38 -15.96
N ALA A 62 -4.73 4.14 -14.68
CA ALA A 62 -3.46 4.40 -14.03
C ALA A 62 -2.46 3.28 -14.35
N GLN A 63 -1.20 3.67 -14.56
CA GLN A 63 -0.12 2.71 -14.72
C GLN A 63 0.05 1.90 -13.43
N PRO A 64 0.15 0.55 -13.52
CA PRO A 64 0.45 -0.27 -12.36
C PRO A 64 1.80 0.11 -11.75
N LYS A 65 1.91 0.06 -10.42
CA LYS A 65 3.13 0.37 -9.67
C LYS A 65 3.53 -0.84 -8.84
N VAL A 66 4.84 -1.10 -8.75
CA VAL A 66 5.39 -2.11 -7.85
C VAL A 66 5.69 -1.44 -6.51
N VAL A 67 5.20 -2.03 -5.42
CA VAL A 67 5.24 -1.47 -4.06
C VAL A 67 5.61 -2.57 -3.07
N HIS A 68 6.38 -2.19 -2.04
CA HIS A 68 6.75 -3.08 -0.95
C HIS A 68 5.57 -3.32 0.02
N VAL A 69 5.46 -4.52 0.59
CA VAL A 69 4.40 -4.95 1.52
C VAL A 69 4.21 -3.96 2.68
N ASN A 70 5.30 -3.41 3.23
CA ASN A 70 5.28 -2.41 4.31
C ASN A 70 4.55 -1.10 3.97
N HIS A 71 4.34 -0.80 2.69
CA HIS A 71 3.60 0.38 2.23
C HIS A 71 2.16 0.04 1.84
N LEU A 72 1.73 -1.20 2.06
CA LEU A 72 0.38 -1.67 1.75
C LEU A 72 -0.37 -1.96 3.04
N TRP A 73 -1.64 -1.59 3.04
CA TRP A 73 -2.57 -1.92 4.11
C TRP A 73 -3.79 -2.63 3.54
N GLN A 74 -4.18 -3.75 4.13
CA GLN A 74 -5.32 -4.53 3.67
C GLN A 74 -6.63 -3.76 3.90
N TYR A 75 -7.45 -3.62 2.85
CA TYR A 75 -8.69 -2.87 2.91
C TYR A 75 -9.89 -3.79 3.20
N HIS A 76 -10.57 -3.57 4.32
CA HIS A 76 -11.58 -4.49 4.88
C HIS A 76 -13.04 -3.98 4.87
N GLY A 77 -13.37 -2.85 4.23
CA GLY A 77 -14.71 -2.26 4.37
C GLY A 77 -15.25 -1.59 3.11
N PRO A 78 -16.45 -0.98 3.17
CA PRO A 78 -17.02 -0.18 2.08
C PRO A 78 -16.54 1.28 2.07
N GLY A 79 -15.66 1.70 3.00
CA GLY A 79 -15.21 3.09 3.20
C GLY A 79 -14.10 3.55 2.25
N GLN A 80 -13.49 4.72 2.42
CA GLN A 80 -12.27 5.06 1.68
C GLN A 80 -11.06 4.83 2.57
N CYS A 81 -9.89 4.54 1.96
CA CYS A 81 -8.61 4.62 2.65
C CYS A 81 -8.27 6.10 2.85
N THR A 82 -8.89 6.74 3.84
CA THR A 82 -8.74 8.16 4.17
C THR A 82 -8.70 8.31 5.67
#